data_AF-A0A160TN57-F1
#
_entry.id   AF-A0A160TN57-F1
#
_cell.length_a   1.000
_cell.length_b   1.000
_cell.length_c   1.000
_cell.angle_alpha   90.00
_cell.angle_beta   90.00
_cell.angle_gamma   90.00
#
_symmetry.space_group_name_H-M   'P 1'
#
loop_
_entity.id
_entity.type
_entity.pdbx_description
1 polymer ?
#
loop_
_entity_poly.entity_id
_entity_poly.type
_entity_poly.pdbx_seq_one_letter_code
_entity_poly.pdbx_strand_id
1 'polypeptide(L)'
;MAMGGTTETGDSLARTARNYDRLPYESRAFAASQPSRIGGIARAFGLEAAPLATARVLELGCASGGNIIPHALRYPDARFVGIDLSSAQVEAGRTRIARLGLDNIDIRCESLTAIGGELGVFDYIICHGVYSWVPAAVRDAIFRVIEERLSPIGIACVSYNVLPGWRMIQPVHDAFRLDAQGDPDLPDRVARARELLDFLAAATPDRGPYGDVLRGRAAAMAGLPDDYVAHEFLEEMSHPTTVRAFAAEAARDGLCYLADCDLGLSTLDNYGPDIAQQVRARVKDDPVEVEQYLDLLTGRTFRQSILVSAGRLAGASRSVVRECIAPLHFLTDAGLQLLWNGSEPVLVDAGGRLLPLGSTAVADGIARLIGQYPSSSSLAACAPAGQAPLVEALHRMVLAGMASLSSEPLHAGRADDRDRPIAIAIARADSVEGAGSTTNFRHEPVTLQAMSRLLLSALDGSRNRAALAELLTQEVVAGRVAFTRDGVAVTDIAAIREMAAERVSALLVGFANAGLLEA
;
A
#
# COMPACT_ATOMS: atom_id res chain seq x y z
N MET A 1 -41.95 16.97 9.33
CA MET A 1 -41.13 17.03 8.10
C MET A 1 -39.93 16.11 8.31
N ALA A 2 -40.03 14.84 7.91
CA ALA A 2 -38.99 13.84 8.10
C ALA A 2 -39.11 12.72 7.04
N MET A 3 -39.22 13.12 5.77
CA MET A 3 -39.37 12.19 4.62
C MET A 3 -38.44 12.56 3.44
N GLY A 4 -37.50 13.50 3.61
CA GLY A 4 -36.64 14.01 2.53
C GLY A 4 -35.24 13.39 2.46
N GLY A 5 -34.70 12.84 3.56
CA GLY A 5 -33.29 12.39 3.61
C GLY A 5 -33.04 10.97 3.08
N THR A 6 -34.06 10.12 3.03
CA THR A 6 -33.93 8.71 2.60
C THR A 6 -33.87 8.55 1.08
N THR A 7 -34.59 9.40 0.34
CA THR A 7 -34.59 9.39 -1.14
C THR A 7 -33.29 9.96 -1.72
N GLU A 8 -32.74 11.02 -1.12
CA GLU A 8 -31.51 11.67 -1.59
C GLU A 8 -30.27 10.79 -1.40
N THR A 9 -30.22 10.06 -0.27
CA THR A 9 -29.15 9.08 0.00
C THR A 9 -29.21 7.89 -0.97
N GLY A 10 -30.42 7.40 -1.29
CA GLY A 10 -30.62 6.30 -2.24
C GLY A 10 -30.22 6.67 -3.68
N ASP A 11 -30.61 7.86 -4.14
CA ASP A 11 -30.25 8.37 -5.46
C ASP A 11 -28.75 8.64 -5.61
N SER A 12 -28.09 9.10 -4.53
CA SER A 12 -26.65 9.26 -4.48
C SER A 12 -25.91 7.93 -4.59
N LEU A 13 -26.30 6.93 -3.79
CA LEU A 13 -25.69 5.59 -3.81
C LEU A 13 -25.83 4.92 -5.19
N ALA A 14 -27.02 5.03 -5.81
CA ALA A 14 -27.26 4.49 -7.14
C ALA A 14 -26.47 5.20 -8.25
N ARG A 15 -26.14 6.50 -8.09
CA ARG A 15 -25.28 7.24 -9.02
C ARG A 15 -23.81 6.85 -8.86
N THR A 16 -23.32 6.77 -7.63
CA THR A 16 -21.96 6.30 -7.32
C THR A 16 -21.72 4.90 -7.89
N ALA A 17 -22.64 3.95 -7.68
CA ALA A 17 -22.53 2.60 -8.25
C ALA A 17 -22.43 2.61 -9.80
N ARG A 18 -23.24 3.44 -10.47
CA ARG A 18 -23.20 3.57 -11.94
C ARG A 18 -21.90 4.18 -12.46
N ASN A 19 -21.27 5.10 -11.73
CA ASN A 19 -19.99 5.69 -12.12
C ASN A 19 -18.85 4.67 -12.00
N TYR A 20 -18.83 3.87 -10.93
CA TYR A 20 -17.84 2.79 -10.75
C TYR A 20 -17.93 1.69 -11.80
N ASP A 21 -19.13 1.39 -12.31
CA ASP A 21 -19.33 0.38 -13.36
C ASP A 21 -18.83 0.83 -14.76
N ARG A 22 -18.68 2.14 -15.02
CA ARG A 22 -18.33 2.69 -16.35
C ARG A 22 -16.82 2.83 -16.60
N LEU A 23 -16.04 3.16 -15.58
CA LEU A 23 -14.56 3.12 -15.61
C LEU A 23 -14.05 2.42 -14.36
N PRO A 24 -13.85 1.09 -14.44
CA PRO A 24 -13.35 0.31 -13.33
C PRO A 24 -12.01 0.86 -12.85
N TYR A 25 -11.94 1.27 -11.58
CA TYR A 25 -10.67 1.55 -10.91
C TYR A 25 -9.81 0.29 -10.92
N GLU A 26 -8.50 0.43 -11.23
CA GLU A 26 -7.59 -0.71 -11.18
C GLU A 26 -7.46 -1.18 -9.72
N SER A 27 -7.93 -2.40 -9.43
CA SER A 27 -7.85 -2.96 -8.09
C SER A 27 -6.42 -3.45 -7.80
N ARG A 28 -5.75 -2.75 -6.89
CA ARG A 28 -4.32 -2.95 -6.55
C ARG A 28 -4.12 -3.43 -5.12
N ALA A 29 -2.92 -3.92 -4.84
CA ALA A 29 -2.45 -4.22 -3.50
C ALA A 29 -1.82 -3.01 -2.82
N PHE A 30 -2.03 -2.88 -1.50
CA PHE A 30 -1.50 -1.79 -0.70
C PHE A 30 -0.70 -2.32 0.50
N ALA A 31 0.64 -2.28 0.42
CA ALA A 31 1.52 -2.79 1.46
C ALA A 31 1.27 -2.18 2.86
N ALA A 32 0.82 -0.93 2.93
CA ALA A 32 0.48 -0.27 4.20
C ALA A 32 -0.79 -0.82 4.87
N SER A 33 -1.69 -1.48 4.13
CA SER A 33 -2.85 -2.17 4.70
C SER A 33 -2.62 -3.67 4.92
N GLN A 34 -1.43 -4.19 4.63
CA GLN A 34 -1.14 -5.61 4.83
C GLN A 34 -1.39 -6.01 6.30
N PRO A 35 -2.22 -7.03 6.59
CA PRO A 35 -2.57 -7.43 7.95
C PRO A 35 -1.37 -7.71 8.86
N SER A 36 -0.33 -8.37 8.33
CA SER A 36 0.88 -8.64 9.12
C SER A 36 1.67 -7.37 9.48
N ARG A 37 1.60 -6.32 8.64
CA ARG A 37 2.24 -5.03 8.91
C ARG A 37 1.48 -4.25 9.98
N ILE A 38 0.15 -4.10 9.83
CA ILE A 38 -0.68 -3.44 10.83
C ILE A 38 -0.71 -4.21 12.17
N GLY A 39 -0.70 -5.54 12.12
CA GLY A 39 -0.52 -6.40 13.29
C GLY A 39 0.85 -6.24 13.94
N GLY A 40 1.92 -6.09 13.14
CA GLY A 40 3.25 -5.74 13.62
C GLY A 40 3.29 -4.41 14.36
N ILE A 41 2.63 -3.37 13.83
CA ILE A 41 2.50 -2.07 14.48
C ILE A 41 1.71 -2.20 15.78
N ALA A 42 0.56 -2.87 15.80
CA ALA A 42 -0.21 -3.07 17.03
C ALA A 42 0.62 -3.79 18.11
N ARG A 43 1.39 -4.81 17.73
CA ARG A 43 2.33 -5.49 18.63
C ARG A 43 3.42 -4.56 19.14
N ALA A 44 3.95 -3.67 18.30
CA ALA A 44 4.93 -2.67 18.71
C ALA A 44 4.41 -1.72 19.81
N PHE A 45 3.09 -1.52 19.87
CA PHE A 45 2.41 -0.75 20.93
C PHE A 45 1.93 -1.64 22.09
N GLY A 46 2.38 -2.89 22.19
CA GLY A 46 2.08 -3.80 23.29
C GLY A 46 0.76 -4.56 23.18
N LEU A 47 0.07 -4.49 22.03
CA LEU A 47 -1.18 -5.24 21.81
C LEU A 47 -0.91 -6.60 21.17
N GLU A 48 -1.80 -7.56 21.43
CA GLU A 48 -1.81 -8.82 20.67
C GLU A 48 -2.34 -8.61 19.25
N ALA A 49 -1.97 -9.48 18.30
CA ALA A 49 -2.51 -9.45 16.95
C ALA A 49 -2.62 -10.89 16.43
N ALA A 50 -3.71 -11.21 15.74
CA ALA A 50 -3.92 -12.55 15.19
C ALA A 50 -2.87 -12.84 14.09
N PRO A 51 -2.30 -14.06 14.01
CA PRO A 51 -1.51 -14.47 12.87
C PRO A 51 -2.35 -14.40 11.59
N LEU A 52 -1.87 -13.70 10.56
CA LEU A 52 -2.53 -13.61 9.26
C LEU A 52 -2.74 -15.00 8.65
N ALA A 53 -1.80 -15.93 8.88
CA ALA A 53 -1.90 -17.30 8.35
C ALA A 53 -3.22 -18.02 8.70
N THR A 54 -3.89 -17.65 9.79
CA THR A 54 -5.17 -18.23 10.24
C THR A 54 -6.25 -17.18 10.51
N ALA A 55 -6.02 -15.92 10.13
CA ALA A 55 -6.91 -14.82 10.46
C ALA A 55 -8.16 -14.78 9.58
N ARG A 56 -9.19 -14.09 10.09
CA ARG A 56 -10.32 -13.62 9.28
C ARG A 56 -10.12 -12.15 8.92
N VAL A 57 -10.13 -11.82 7.64
CA VAL A 57 -9.91 -10.47 7.11
C VAL A 57 -11.14 -9.99 6.35
N LEU A 58 -11.63 -8.79 6.67
CA LEU A 58 -12.69 -8.08 5.95
C LEU A 58 -12.11 -6.87 5.24
N GLU A 59 -12.47 -6.68 3.97
CA GLU A 59 -12.21 -5.44 3.24
C GLU A 59 -13.53 -4.75 2.85
N LEU A 60 -13.69 -3.50 3.31
CA LEU A 60 -14.81 -2.63 2.98
C LEU A 60 -14.43 -1.76 1.77
N GLY A 61 -15.19 -1.86 0.68
CA GLY A 61 -14.86 -1.27 -0.61
C GLY A 61 -13.72 -2.02 -1.32
N CYS A 62 -13.86 -3.34 -1.47
CA CYS A 62 -12.79 -4.19 -1.99
C CYS A 62 -12.58 -4.10 -3.50
N ALA A 63 -13.47 -3.41 -4.24
CA ALA A 63 -13.54 -3.46 -5.69
C ALA A 63 -13.50 -4.92 -6.18
N SER A 64 -12.61 -5.25 -7.13
CA SER A 64 -12.38 -6.61 -7.63
C SER A 64 -11.44 -7.46 -6.76
N GLY A 65 -11.11 -7.03 -5.55
CA GLY A 65 -10.39 -7.80 -4.54
C GLY A 65 -8.87 -7.85 -4.71
N GLY A 66 -8.28 -6.96 -5.51
CA GLY A 66 -6.84 -6.90 -5.77
C GLY A 66 -5.96 -6.77 -4.52
N ASN A 67 -6.51 -6.27 -3.41
CA ASN A 67 -5.82 -6.16 -2.13
C ASN A 67 -5.90 -7.43 -1.25
N ILE A 68 -6.94 -8.26 -1.41
CA ILE A 68 -7.17 -9.46 -0.58
C ILE A 68 -6.94 -10.79 -1.33
N ILE A 69 -7.07 -10.83 -2.65
CA ILE A 69 -6.80 -12.02 -3.48
C ILE A 69 -5.33 -12.49 -3.36
N PRO A 70 -4.30 -11.62 -3.40
CA PRO A 70 -2.92 -12.04 -3.20
C PRO A 70 -2.69 -12.71 -1.84
N HIS A 71 -3.41 -12.27 -0.80
CA HIS A 71 -3.36 -12.90 0.52
C HIS A 71 -4.08 -14.24 0.55
N ALA A 72 -5.26 -14.36 -0.07
CA ALA A 72 -6.00 -15.61 -0.18
C ALA A 72 -5.16 -16.72 -0.84
N LEU A 73 -4.42 -16.41 -1.91
CA LEU A 73 -3.48 -17.33 -2.54
C LEU A 73 -2.34 -17.77 -1.61
N ARG A 74 -1.82 -16.84 -0.80
CA ARG A 74 -0.66 -17.07 0.05
C ARG A 74 -1.00 -17.80 1.35
N TYR A 75 -2.20 -17.60 1.87
CA TYR A 75 -2.63 -18.07 3.20
C TYR A 75 -3.91 -18.91 3.08
N PRO A 76 -3.80 -20.20 2.70
CA PRO A 76 -4.96 -21.07 2.46
C PRO A 76 -5.82 -21.32 3.72
N ASP A 77 -5.22 -21.22 4.91
CA ASP A 77 -5.91 -21.41 6.19
C ASP A 77 -6.59 -20.14 6.72
N ALA A 78 -6.27 -18.96 6.15
CA ALA A 78 -6.95 -17.71 6.44
C ALA A 78 -8.29 -17.62 5.70
N ARG A 79 -9.14 -16.66 6.06
CA ARG A 79 -10.42 -16.41 5.38
C ARG A 79 -10.59 -14.93 5.07
N PHE A 80 -11.01 -14.64 3.84
CA PHE A 80 -11.13 -13.27 3.35
C PHE A 80 -12.57 -13.00 2.92
N VAL A 81 -13.08 -11.82 3.26
CA VAL A 81 -14.37 -11.33 2.78
C VAL A 81 -14.16 -9.92 2.23
N GLY A 82 -14.59 -9.68 0.99
CA GLY A 82 -14.63 -8.36 0.37
C GLY A 82 -16.07 -7.91 0.18
N ILE A 83 -16.39 -6.67 0.55
CA ILE A 83 -17.68 -6.06 0.29
C ILE A 83 -17.48 -4.86 -0.63
N ASP A 84 -18.24 -4.79 -1.72
CA ASP A 84 -18.25 -3.63 -2.61
C ASP A 84 -19.66 -3.34 -3.13
N LEU A 85 -19.91 -2.09 -3.53
CA LEU A 85 -21.20 -1.65 -4.08
C LEU A 85 -21.30 -1.90 -5.60
N SER A 86 -20.16 -1.93 -6.32
CA SER A 86 -20.12 -2.12 -7.77
C SER A 86 -20.29 -3.58 -8.14
N SER A 87 -21.40 -3.88 -8.82
CA SER A 87 -21.67 -5.23 -9.32
C SER A 87 -20.64 -5.70 -10.35
N ALA A 88 -20.13 -4.78 -11.19
CA ALA A 88 -19.11 -5.09 -12.19
C ALA A 88 -17.76 -5.48 -11.55
N GLN A 89 -17.32 -4.72 -10.54
CA GLN A 89 -16.09 -5.03 -9.80
C GLN A 89 -16.21 -6.36 -9.05
N VAL A 90 -17.34 -6.61 -8.40
CA VAL A 90 -17.61 -7.87 -7.69
C VAL A 90 -17.59 -9.05 -8.65
N GLU A 91 -18.22 -8.95 -9.82
CA GLU A 91 -18.23 -10.03 -10.80
C GLU A 91 -16.84 -10.29 -11.39
N ALA A 92 -16.06 -9.23 -11.66
CA ALA A 92 -14.67 -9.36 -12.08
C ALA A 92 -13.81 -10.06 -11.01
N GLY A 93 -13.98 -9.69 -9.74
CA GLY A 93 -13.30 -10.32 -8.61
C GLY A 93 -13.68 -11.80 -8.46
N ARG A 94 -14.98 -12.14 -8.53
CA ARG A 94 -15.48 -13.52 -8.50
C ARG A 94 -14.95 -14.36 -9.65
N THR A 95 -14.90 -13.80 -10.86
CA THR A 95 -14.31 -14.46 -12.02
C THR A 95 -12.84 -14.79 -11.79
N ARG A 96 -12.07 -13.83 -11.22
CA ARG A 96 -10.66 -14.03 -10.88
C ARG A 96 -10.49 -15.10 -9.79
N ILE A 97 -11.30 -15.07 -8.73
CA ILE A 97 -11.32 -16.07 -7.65
C ILE A 97 -11.57 -17.48 -8.21
N ALA A 98 -12.60 -17.64 -9.05
CA ALA A 98 -12.95 -18.92 -9.64
C ALA A 98 -11.83 -19.46 -10.55
N ARG A 99 -11.20 -18.59 -11.35
CA ARG A 99 -10.07 -18.95 -12.21
C ARG A 99 -8.84 -19.39 -11.42
N LEU A 100 -8.57 -18.73 -10.29
CA LEU A 100 -7.48 -19.08 -9.39
C LEU A 100 -7.77 -20.31 -8.52
N GLY A 101 -9.02 -20.80 -8.51
CA GLY A 101 -9.43 -21.96 -7.72
C GLY A 101 -9.38 -21.71 -6.21
N LEU A 102 -9.75 -20.50 -5.77
CA LEU A 102 -9.69 -20.10 -4.37
C LEU A 102 -11.03 -20.36 -3.66
N ASP A 103 -10.98 -21.11 -2.55
CA ASP A 103 -12.16 -21.43 -1.71
C ASP A 103 -12.18 -20.64 -0.39
N ASN A 104 -11.12 -19.90 -0.09
CA ASN A 104 -10.91 -19.19 1.18
C ASN A 104 -11.23 -17.69 1.13
N ILE A 105 -11.85 -17.23 0.04
CA ILE A 105 -12.23 -15.83 -0.20
C ILE A 105 -13.65 -15.74 -0.77
N ASP A 106 -14.42 -14.77 -0.27
CA ASP A 106 -15.76 -14.45 -0.77
C ASP A 106 -15.88 -12.94 -1.02
N ILE A 107 -16.37 -12.53 -2.19
CA ILE A 107 -16.62 -11.12 -2.52
C ILE A 107 -18.12 -10.94 -2.75
N ARG A 108 -18.72 -9.92 -2.11
CA ARG A 108 -20.16 -9.66 -2.13
C ARG A 108 -20.48 -8.26 -2.63
N CYS A 109 -21.52 -8.19 -3.45
CA CYS A 109 -22.12 -6.95 -3.90
C CYS A 109 -23.16 -6.52 -2.86
N GLU A 110 -22.77 -5.65 -1.94
CA GLU A 110 -23.60 -5.24 -0.80
C GLU A 110 -23.25 -3.82 -0.36
N SER A 111 -24.24 -3.07 0.15
CA SER A 111 -23.99 -1.75 0.73
C SER A 111 -23.44 -1.88 2.14
N LEU A 112 -22.44 -1.05 2.49
CA LEU A 112 -21.88 -1.01 3.85
C LEU A 112 -22.94 -0.70 4.93
N THR A 113 -24.00 0.03 4.55
CA THR A 113 -25.12 0.35 5.46
C THR A 113 -26.02 -0.85 5.76
N ALA A 114 -25.97 -1.90 4.93
CA ALA A 114 -26.79 -3.11 5.07
C ALA A 114 -26.08 -4.25 5.82
N ILE A 115 -24.75 -4.16 5.99
CA ILE A 115 -23.95 -5.21 6.64
C ILE A 115 -24.48 -5.51 8.05
N GLY A 116 -24.75 -6.80 8.30
CA GLY A 116 -25.38 -7.29 9.52
C GLY A 116 -24.60 -8.36 10.29
N GLY A 117 -25.36 -9.08 11.12
CA GLY A 117 -24.95 -10.10 12.09
C GLY A 117 -24.17 -11.29 11.49
N GLU A 118 -24.58 -11.66 10.29
CA GLU A 118 -24.27 -12.91 9.59
C GLU A 118 -22.83 -13.04 9.09
N LEU A 119 -22.09 -11.94 8.94
CA LEU A 119 -20.67 -11.98 8.55
C LEU A 119 -19.75 -12.51 9.66
N GLY A 120 -20.23 -12.53 10.92
CA GLY A 120 -19.42 -12.85 12.09
C GLY A 120 -18.37 -11.77 12.37
N VAL A 121 -17.28 -12.16 13.02
CA VAL A 121 -16.20 -11.24 13.42
C VAL A 121 -14.91 -11.48 12.64
N PHE A 122 -14.05 -10.47 12.61
CA PHE A 122 -12.80 -10.43 11.85
C PHE A 122 -11.65 -9.91 12.71
N ASP A 123 -10.47 -10.49 12.50
CA ASP A 123 -9.24 -10.08 13.19
C ASP A 123 -8.63 -8.84 12.55
N TYR A 124 -8.88 -8.65 11.25
CA TYR A 124 -8.46 -7.47 10.52
C TYR A 124 -9.60 -6.92 9.69
N ILE A 125 -9.87 -5.61 9.80
CA ILE A 125 -10.82 -4.90 8.94
C ILE A 125 -10.09 -3.78 8.20
N ILE A 126 -10.12 -3.82 6.88
CA ILE A 126 -9.46 -2.84 6.01
C ILE A 126 -10.53 -2.00 5.31
N CYS A 127 -10.37 -0.69 5.34
CA CYS A 127 -11.23 0.26 4.63
C CYS A 127 -10.32 1.27 3.92
N HIS A 128 -9.87 0.93 2.71
CA HIS A 128 -8.92 1.74 1.97
C HIS A 128 -9.60 2.48 0.82
N GLY A 129 -9.48 3.81 0.77
CA GLY A 129 -9.94 4.60 -0.37
C GLY A 129 -11.45 4.81 -0.42
N VAL A 130 -12.15 4.67 0.71
CA VAL A 130 -13.63 4.78 0.78
C VAL A 130 -14.08 5.96 1.63
N TYR A 131 -13.55 6.08 2.85
CA TYR A 131 -14.10 6.96 3.89
C TYR A 131 -14.28 8.43 3.46
N SER A 132 -13.33 9.01 2.71
CA SER A 132 -13.41 10.39 2.25
C SER A 132 -14.37 10.63 1.06
N TRP A 133 -14.80 9.57 0.39
CA TRP A 133 -15.57 9.63 -0.86
C TRP A 133 -17.06 9.32 -0.68
N VAL A 134 -17.48 8.97 0.54
CA VAL A 134 -18.84 8.50 0.82
C VAL A 134 -19.66 9.48 1.67
N PRO A 135 -21.01 9.47 1.56
CA PRO A 135 -21.90 10.24 2.40
C PRO A 135 -21.75 9.92 3.90
N ALA A 136 -22.21 10.84 4.76
CA ALA A 136 -22.13 10.70 6.21
C ALA A 136 -22.72 9.38 6.73
N ALA A 137 -23.90 8.97 6.24
CA ALA A 137 -24.53 7.71 6.64
C ALA A 137 -23.67 6.46 6.34
N VAL A 138 -22.84 6.52 5.30
CA VAL A 138 -21.91 5.43 4.97
C VAL A 138 -20.65 5.50 5.83
N ARG A 139 -20.16 6.70 6.18
CA ARG A 139 -19.07 6.87 7.15
C ARG A 139 -19.44 6.34 8.53
N ASP A 140 -20.65 6.67 8.99
CA ASP A 140 -21.20 6.14 10.24
C ASP A 140 -21.31 4.59 10.16
N ALA A 141 -21.76 4.06 9.01
CA ALA A 141 -21.79 2.62 8.80
C ALA A 141 -20.39 1.97 8.79
N ILE A 142 -19.35 2.64 8.28
CA ILE A 142 -17.97 2.14 8.34
C ILE A 142 -17.55 1.93 9.80
N PHE A 143 -17.74 2.93 10.67
CA PHE A 143 -17.36 2.80 12.08
C PHE A 143 -18.22 1.78 12.83
N ARG A 144 -19.54 1.77 12.60
CA ARG A 144 -20.44 0.75 13.16
C ARG A 144 -19.99 -0.66 12.76
N VAL A 145 -19.77 -0.91 11.48
CA VAL A 145 -19.35 -2.23 10.98
C VAL A 145 -18.00 -2.60 11.56
N ILE A 146 -17.05 -1.65 11.64
CA ILE A 146 -15.77 -1.92 12.28
C ILE A 146 -16.01 -2.36 13.72
N GLU A 147 -16.71 -1.60 14.55
CA GLU A 147 -16.89 -1.98 15.97
C GLU A 147 -17.65 -3.30 16.14
N GLU A 148 -18.79 -3.46 15.45
CA GLU A 148 -19.66 -4.61 15.63
C GLU A 148 -19.01 -5.90 15.12
N ARG A 149 -18.12 -5.82 14.11
CA ARG A 149 -17.51 -6.98 13.44
C ARG A 149 -16.04 -7.19 13.83
N LEU A 150 -15.43 -6.33 14.64
CA LEU A 150 -14.06 -6.55 15.11
C LEU A 150 -14.01 -7.68 16.14
N SER A 151 -13.05 -8.59 16.01
CA SER A 151 -12.81 -9.59 17.05
C SER A 151 -12.26 -8.92 18.33
N PRO A 152 -12.30 -9.59 19.49
CA PRO A 152 -11.76 -9.03 20.74
C PRO A 152 -10.28 -8.63 20.69
N ILE A 153 -9.52 -9.20 19.75
CA ILE A 153 -8.11 -8.85 19.47
C ILE A 153 -7.92 -8.19 18.10
N GLY A 154 -9.01 -7.77 17.46
CA GLY A 154 -8.99 -7.29 16.10
C GLY A 154 -8.40 -5.88 15.97
N ILE A 155 -7.98 -5.58 14.74
CA ILE A 155 -7.32 -4.34 14.35
C ILE A 155 -7.97 -3.85 13.05
N ALA A 156 -8.37 -2.58 13.01
CA ALA A 156 -8.90 -1.97 11.79
C ALA A 156 -7.92 -0.94 11.21
N CYS A 157 -7.90 -0.82 9.88
CA CYS A 157 -7.13 0.18 9.15
C CYS A 157 -8.07 0.96 8.23
N VAL A 158 -8.14 2.28 8.41
CA VAL A 158 -8.98 3.16 7.60
C VAL A 158 -8.13 4.24 6.96
N SER A 159 -8.23 4.39 5.65
CA SER A 159 -7.54 5.47 4.93
C SER A 159 -8.48 6.61 4.54
N TYR A 160 -7.95 7.83 4.57
CA TYR A 160 -8.73 9.04 4.32
C TYR A 160 -7.84 10.25 3.98
N ASN A 161 -8.43 11.21 3.28
CA ASN A 161 -7.82 12.49 2.91
C ASN A 161 -7.82 13.45 4.11
N VAL A 162 -6.73 14.22 4.25
CA VAL A 162 -6.41 14.93 5.49
C VAL A 162 -6.28 16.44 5.32
N LEU A 163 -6.87 17.17 6.25
CA LEU A 163 -6.74 18.62 6.39
C LEU A 163 -5.56 19.00 7.33
N PRO A 164 -4.88 20.13 7.05
CA PRO A 164 -5.18 21.11 6.01
C PRO A 164 -4.54 20.81 4.66
N GLY A 165 -3.62 19.82 4.56
CA GLY A 165 -2.83 19.57 3.36
C GLY A 165 -3.67 19.42 2.10
N TRP A 166 -4.80 18.71 2.20
CA TRP A 166 -5.75 18.52 1.10
C TRP A 166 -6.33 19.83 0.55
N ARG A 167 -6.37 20.93 1.32
CA ARG A 167 -6.81 22.25 0.82
C ARG A 167 -5.93 22.75 -0.33
N MET A 168 -4.68 22.29 -0.42
CA MET A 168 -3.78 22.62 -1.52
C MET A 168 -4.13 21.92 -2.84
N ILE A 169 -5.01 20.90 -2.79
CA ILE A 169 -5.52 20.17 -3.95
C ILE A 169 -6.89 20.73 -4.37
N GLN A 170 -7.58 21.45 -3.47
CA GLN A 170 -8.91 22.02 -3.73
C GLN A 170 -9.00 22.86 -5.01
N PRO A 171 -8.03 23.74 -5.37
CA PRO A 171 -8.12 24.51 -6.60
C PRO A 171 -8.21 23.65 -7.87
N VAL A 172 -7.56 22.48 -7.88
CA VAL A 172 -7.66 21.51 -8.97
C VAL A 172 -9.08 20.95 -9.07
N HIS A 173 -9.65 20.58 -7.93
CA HIS A 173 -11.01 20.06 -7.84
C HIS A 173 -12.07 21.11 -8.22
N ASP A 174 -11.83 22.38 -7.88
CA ASP A 174 -12.70 23.51 -8.24
C ASP A 174 -12.61 23.81 -9.74
N ALA A 175 -11.41 23.72 -10.33
CA ALA A 175 -11.22 23.83 -11.78
C ALA A 175 -12.05 22.77 -12.52
N PHE A 176 -12.01 21.51 -12.07
CA PHE A 176 -12.73 20.44 -12.74
C PHE A 176 -14.25 20.57 -12.64
N ARG A 177 -14.76 21.19 -11.57
CA ARG A 177 -16.19 21.52 -11.44
C ARG A 177 -16.61 22.67 -12.35
N LEU A 178 -15.71 23.59 -12.70
CA LEU A 178 -16.01 24.72 -13.59
C LEU A 178 -16.38 24.26 -15.00
N ASP A 179 -15.70 23.23 -15.50
CA ASP A 179 -15.84 22.74 -16.88
C ASP A 179 -16.78 21.53 -17.02
N ALA A 180 -17.44 21.12 -15.92
CA ALA A 180 -18.41 20.02 -15.87
C ALA A 180 -19.79 20.34 -16.50
N GLN A 181 -19.82 21.16 -17.56
CA GLN A 181 -21.05 21.48 -18.29
C GLN A 181 -21.35 20.44 -19.38
N GLY A 182 -22.58 19.91 -19.36
CA GLY A 182 -22.96 18.70 -20.07
C GLY A 182 -22.58 17.45 -19.27
N ASP A 183 -23.19 16.31 -19.55
CA ASP A 183 -22.82 15.00 -18.97
C ASP A 183 -21.97 14.23 -20.01
N PRO A 184 -20.74 14.70 -20.35
CA PRO A 184 -19.88 13.99 -21.29
C PRO A 184 -19.40 12.69 -20.65
N ASP A 185 -19.01 11.73 -21.50
CA ASP A 185 -18.47 10.47 -21.02
C ASP A 185 -17.16 10.70 -20.23
N LEU A 186 -16.87 9.83 -19.26
CA LEU A 186 -15.82 10.06 -18.27
C LEU A 186 -14.39 10.21 -18.85
N PRO A 187 -13.98 9.53 -19.96
CA PRO A 187 -12.70 9.80 -20.62
C PRO A 187 -12.57 11.24 -21.12
N ASP A 188 -13.63 11.79 -21.71
CA ASP A 188 -13.66 13.18 -22.17
C ASP A 188 -13.56 14.16 -20.99
N ARG A 189 -14.16 13.81 -19.84
CA ARG A 189 -14.00 14.59 -18.60
C ARG A 189 -12.55 14.62 -18.13
N VAL A 190 -11.85 13.50 -18.16
CA VAL A 190 -10.42 13.43 -17.77
C VAL A 190 -9.55 14.23 -18.73
N ALA A 191 -9.76 14.10 -20.05
CA ALA A 191 -9.02 14.86 -21.04
C ALA A 191 -9.20 16.38 -20.84
N ARG A 192 -10.45 16.84 -20.69
CA ARG A 192 -10.77 18.25 -20.41
C ARG A 192 -10.18 18.74 -19.10
N ALA A 193 -10.21 17.91 -18.06
CA ALA A 193 -9.61 18.23 -16.77
C ALA A 193 -8.10 18.48 -16.90
N ARG A 194 -7.38 17.63 -17.65
CA ARG A 194 -5.96 17.83 -17.93
C ARG A 194 -5.70 19.12 -18.71
N GLU A 195 -6.43 19.34 -19.80
CA GLU A 195 -6.30 20.55 -20.62
C GLU A 195 -6.55 21.84 -19.82
N LEU A 196 -7.58 21.84 -18.97
CA LEU A 196 -7.89 22.98 -18.12
C LEU A 196 -6.78 23.22 -17.09
N LEU A 197 -6.26 22.18 -16.47
CA LEU A 197 -5.19 22.32 -15.49
C LEU A 197 -3.89 22.84 -16.13
N ASP A 198 -3.54 22.36 -17.33
CA ASP A 198 -2.41 22.86 -18.11
C ASP A 198 -2.60 24.33 -18.50
N PHE A 199 -3.81 24.70 -18.95
CA PHE A 199 -4.16 26.09 -19.23
C PHE A 199 -4.00 26.96 -17.98
N LEU A 200 -4.56 26.55 -16.84
CA LEU A 200 -4.47 27.31 -15.60
C LEU A 200 -3.02 27.43 -15.11
N ALA A 201 -2.23 26.37 -15.22
CA ALA A 201 -0.81 26.37 -14.86
C ALA A 201 0.01 27.33 -15.74
N ALA A 202 -0.28 27.39 -17.04
CA ALA A 202 0.38 28.29 -17.99
C ALA A 202 -0.09 29.76 -17.87
N ALA A 203 -1.38 29.98 -17.59
CA ALA A 203 -1.97 31.31 -17.55
C ALA A 203 -1.85 32.00 -16.17
N THR A 204 -1.56 31.25 -15.11
CA THR A 204 -1.41 31.82 -13.75
C THR A 204 -0.18 32.74 -13.70
N PRO A 205 -0.35 34.02 -13.30
CA PRO A 205 0.76 34.96 -13.21
C PRO A 205 1.85 34.50 -12.26
N ASP A 206 3.10 34.83 -12.59
CA ASP A 206 4.29 34.60 -11.75
C ASP A 206 4.36 35.60 -10.60
N ARG A 207 3.35 35.57 -9.73
CA ARG A 207 3.22 36.47 -8.60
C ARG A 207 2.79 35.68 -7.36
N GLY A 208 3.79 35.35 -6.54
CA GLY A 208 3.59 34.70 -5.25
C GLY A 208 3.43 33.17 -5.34
N PRO A 209 3.27 32.52 -4.17
CA PRO A 209 3.40 31.06 -4.04
C PRO A 209 2.26 30.25 -4.69
N TYR A 210 1.16 30.89 -5.08
CA TYR A 210 0.01 30.20 -5.68
C TYR A 210 0.33 29.59 -7.04
N GLY A 211 1.06 30.32 -7.90
CA GLY A 211 1.43 29.81 -9.23
C GLY A 211 2.34 28.59 -9.17
N ASP A 212 3.28 28.57 -8.23
CA ASP A 212 4.20 27.45 -8.02
C ASP A 212 3.47 26.20 -7.55
N VAL A 213 2.52 26.34 -6.63
CA VAL A 213 1.66 25.25 -6.18
C VAL A 213 0.87 24.67 -7.36
N LEU A 214 0.22 25.53 -8.16
CA LEU A 214 -0.62 25.06 -9.26
C LEU A 214 0.19 24.36 -10.35
N ARG A 215 1.34 24.93 -10.75
CA ARG A 215 2.25 24.29 -11.71
C ARG A 215 2.83 22.98 -11.19
N GLY A 216 3.20 22.93 -9.91
CA GLY A 216 3.66 21.69 -9.27
C GLY A 216 2.59 20.60 -9.30
N ARG A 217 1.31 20.97 -9.08
CA ARG A 217 0.18 20.02 -9.17
C ARG A 217 -0.09 19.57 -10.60
N ALA A 218 -0.08 20.48 -11.57
CA ALA A 218 -0.21 20.15 -12.99
C ALA A 218 0.86 19.13 -13.42
N ALA A 219 2.13 19.40 -13.08
CA ALA A 219 3.24 18.51 -13.36
C ALA A 219 3.08 17.13 -12.69
N ALA A 220 2.64 17.09 -11.43
CA ALA A 220 2.40 15.84 -10.72
C ALA A 220 1.25 15.01 -11.35
N MET A 221 0.19 15.68 -11.81
CA MET A 221 -0.98 15.02 -12.40
C MET A 221 -0.76 14.54 -13.82
N ALA A 222 0.13 15.18 -14.59
CA ALA A 222 0.44 14.81 -15.96
C ALA A 222 0.88 13.34 -16.09
N GLY A 223 1.54 12.78 -15.07
CA GLY A 223 1.99 11.38 -15.04
C GLY A 223 1.01 10.37 -14.44
N LEU A 224 -0.15 10.80 -13.92
CA LEU A 224 -1.12 9.89 -13.30
C LEU A 224 -1.97 9.17 -14.35
N PRO A 225 -2.37 7.91 -14.14
CA PRO A 225 -3.36 7.22 -14.97
C PRO A 225 -4.73 7.91 -14.99
N ASP A 226 -5.48 7.79 -16.09
CA ASP A 226 -6.78 8.46 -16.27
C ASP A 226 -7.84 7.99 -15.27
N ASP A 227 -7.85 6.69 -14.93
CA ASP A 227 -8.72 6.14 -13.89
C ASP A 227 -8.41 6.76 -12.52
N TYR A 228 -7.13 6.93 -12.18
CA TYR A 228 -6.75 7.60 -10.94
C TYR A 228 -7.22 9.05 -10.93
N VAL A 229 -7.06 9.78 -12.06
CA VAL A 229 -7.52 11.17 -12.14
C VAL A 229 -9.03 11.28 -11.99
N ALA A 230 -9.78 10.36 -12.59
CA ALA A 230 -11.23 10.31 -12.46
C ALA A 230 -11.68 10.09 -11.01
N HIS A 231 -11.16 9.06 -10.35
CA HIS A 231 -11.59 8.68 -9.00
C HIS A 231 -11.07 9.62 -7.89
N GLU A 232 -9.89 10.22 -8.06
CA GLU A 232 -9.28 11.10 -7.04
C GLU A 232 -9.69 12.57 -7.18
N PHE A 233 -10.01 13.06 -8.38
CA PHE A 233 -10.23 14.50 -8.59
C PHE A 233 -11.56 14.86 -9.26
N LEU A 234 -12.23 13.91 -9.93
CA LEU A 234 -13.51 14.15 -10.62
C LEU A 234 -14.73 13.63 -9.85
N GLU A 235 -14.51 12.96 -8.73
CA GLU A 235 -15.59 12.51 -7.85
C GLU A 235 -16.38 13.70 -7.29
N GLU A 236 -17.71 13.56 -7.26
CA GLU A 236 -18.59 14.66 -6.85
C GLU A 236 -18.41 15.01 -5.37
N MET A 237 -18.11 13.99 -4.55
CA MET A 237 -18.04 14.06 -3.10
C MET A 237 -16.60 13.87 -2.60
N SER A 238 -16.02 14.90 -1.98
CA SER A 238 -14.74 14.80 -1.28
C SER A 238 -14.88 15.37 0.13
N HIS A 239 -14.64 14.53 1.14
CA HIS A 239 -14.72 14.87 2.56
C HIS A 239 -13.36 14.66 3.25
N PRO A 240 -12.36 15.52 2.97
CA PRO A 240 -11.13 15.52 3.75
C PRO A 240 -11.46 15.94 5.19
N THR A 241 -10.85 15.28 6.17
CA THR A 241 -11.08 15.55 7.59
C THR A 241 -9.75 15.74 8.31
N THR A 242 -9.77 16.18 9.57
CA THR A 242 -8.56 16.19 10.38
C THR A 242 -8.45 14.88 11.16
N VAL A 243 -7.23 14.45 11.55
CA VAL A 243 -7.06 13.27 12.39
C VAL A 243 -7.82 13.38 13.71
N ARG A 244 -7.92 14.59 14.28
CA ARG A 244 -8.75 14.85 15.47
C ARG A 244 -10.23 14.57 15.23
N ALA A 245 -10.79 15.08 14.14
CA ALA A 245 -12.20 14.89 13.83
C ALA A 245 -12.49 13.41 13.50
N PHE A 246 -11.61 12.76 12.73
CA PHE A 246 -11.68 11.33 12.46
C PHE A 246 -11.68 10.48 13.75
N ALA A 247 -10.72 10.72 14.65
CA ALA A 247 -10.65 10.00 15.92
C ALA A 247 -11.87 10.26 16.82
N ALA A 248 -12.39 11.49 16.81
CA ALA A 248 -13.58 11.85 17.58
C ALA A 248 -14.86 11.21 17.02
N GLU A 249 -14.98 11.02 15.70
CA GLU A 249 -16.08 10.28 15.07
C GLU A 249 -15.99 8.80 15.41
N ALA A 250 -14.82 8.17 15.22
CA ALA A 250 -14.59 6.77 15.57
C ALA A 250 -14.91 6.47 17.05
N ALA A 251 -14.58 7.40 17.95
CA ALA A 251 -14.85 7.26 19.38
C ALA A 251 -16.34 7.22 19.75
N ARG A 252 -17.23 7.75 18.91
CA ARG A 252 -18.69 7.67 19.16
C ARG A 252 -19.21 6.24 19.09
N ASP A 253 -18.56 5.41 18.28
CA ASP A 253 -18.88 4.00 18.08
C ASP A 253 -17.95 3.09 18.90
N GLY A 254 -17.24 3.60 19.91
CA GLY A 254 -16.40 2.75 20.79
C GLY A 254 -15.03 2.36 20.23
N LEU A 255 -14.63 2.94 19.10
CA LEU A 255 -13.30 2.75 18.51
C LEU A 255 -12.32 3.82 18.97
N CYS A 256 -11.03 3.50 18.93
CA CYS A 256 -9.96 4.38 19.38
C CYS A 256 -8.78 4.36 18.41
N TYR A 257 -8.21 5.54 18.18
CA TYR A 257 -6.97 5.70 17.41
C TYR A 257 -5.78 5.11 18.17
N LEU A 258 -5.01 4.23 17.50
CA LEU A 258 -3.78 3.65 18.04
C LEU A 258 -2.54 4.33 17.46
N ALA A 259 -2.41 4.32 16.14
CA ALA A 259 -1.23 4.79 15.40
C ALA A 259 -1.58 4.97 13.91
N ASP A 260 -0.67 5.55 13.15
CA ASP A 260 -0.72 5.53 11.69
C ASP A 260 0.04 4.29 11.16
N CYS A 261 -0.31 3.80 9.96
CA CYS A 261 0.43 2.73 9.30
C CYS A 261 1.87 3.13 8.93
N ASP A 262 2.16 4.44 8.84
CA ASP A 262 3.51 4.98 8.67
C ASP A 262 4.02 5.63 9.98
N LEU A 263 4.80 4.85 10.73
CA LEU A 263 5.41 5.32 11.99
C LEU A 263 6.51 6.37 11.74
N GLY A 264 7.14 6.39 10.57
CA GLY A 264 8.16 7.37 10.21
C GLY A 264 7.57 8.77 10.09
N LEU A 265 6.38 8.88 9.50
CA LEU A 265 5.62 10.13 9.39
C LEU A 265 4.97 10.57 10.72
N SER A 266 4.82 9.64 11.66
CA SER A 266 4.22 9.85 12.98
C SER A 266 5.26 10.17 14.07
N THR A 267 6.54 9.96 13.77
CA THR A 267 7.63 10.19 14.72
C THR A 267 8.05 11.66 14.71
N LEU A 268 7.61 12.38 15.73
CA LEU A 268 7.89 13.80 15.91
C LEU A 268 9.39 14.16 15.95
N ASP A 269 10.23 13.27 16.48
CA ASP A 269 11.68 13.51 16.57
C ASP A 269 12.36 13.58 15.18
N ASN A 270 11.72 13.07 14.12
CA ASN A 270 12.21 13.18 12.74
C ASN A 270 12.17 14.62 12.20
N TYR A 271 11.47 15.53 12.87
CA TYR A 271 11.34 16.93 12.48
C TYR A 271 12.29 17.85 13.26
N GLY A 272 13.17 17.29 14.07
CA GLY A 272 14.18 18.01 14.85
C GLY A 272 13.82 18.12 16.34
N PRO A 273 14.83 18.04 17.23
CA PRO A 273 14.60 17.93 18.67
C PRO A 273 13.88 19.16 19.26
N ASP A 274 14.18 20.35 18.76
CA ASP A 274 13.55 21.59 19.23
C ASP A 274 12.06 21.66 18.87
N ILE A 275 11.71 21.27 17.65
CA ILE A 275 10.31 21.17 17.20
C ILE A 275 9.58 20.11 18.02
N ALA A 276 10.22 18.97 18.25
CA ALA A 276 9.63 17.90 19.02
C ALA A 276 9.34 18.29 20.47
N GLN A 277 10.29 18.94 21.14
CA GLN A 277 10.09 19.46 22.49
C GLN A 277 8.94 20.48 22.55
N GLN A 278 8.89 21.40 21.58
CA GLN A 278 7.88 22.45 21.51
C GLN A 278 6.46 21.91 21.27
N VAL A 279 6.30 20.89 20.45
CA VAL A 279 4.99 20.26 20.21
C VAL A 279 4.56 19.48 21.45
N ARG A 280 5.44 18.63 22.03
CA ARG A 280 5.14 17.88 23.27
C ARG A 280 4.65 18.78 24.40
N ALA A 281 5.30 19.93 24.60
CA ALA A 281 4.90 20.92 25.60
C ALA A 281 3.49 21.51 25.40
N ARG A 282 2.96 21.52 24.16
CA ARG A 282 1.63 22.06 23.82
C ARG A 282 0.51 21.03 23.99
N VAL A 283 0.80 19.76 23.72
CA VAL A 283 -0.23 18.71 23.55
C VAL A 283 -0.37 17.76 24.75
N LYS A 284 0.44 17.93 25.80
CA LYS A 284 0.42 17.11 27.03
C LYS A 284 0.42 15.60 26.74
N ASP A 285 1.20 15.20 25.74
CA ASP A 285 1.37 13.81 25.29
C ASP A 285 0.09 13.10 24.80
N ASP A 286 -0.95 13.84 24.37
CA ASP A 286 -2.06 13.24 23.63
C ASP A 286 -1.60 12.83 22.21
N PRO A 287 -1.61 11.53 21.86
CA PRO A 287 -1.13 11.06 20.56
C PRO A 287 -1.90 11.67 19.38
N VAL A 288 -3.22 11.84 19.49
CA VAL A 288 -4.03 12.39 18.40
C VAL A 288 -3.68 13.86 18.16
N GLU A 289 -3.37 14.58 19.23
CA GLU A 289 -2.92 15.98 19.13
C GLU A 289 -1.53 16.09 18.53
N VAL A 290 -0.59 15.20 18.87
CA VAL A 290 0.72 15.13 18.20
C VAL A 290 0.54 14.95 16.71
N GLU A 291 -0.27 13.98 16.29
CA GLU A 291 -0.58 13.72 14.88
C GLU A 291 -1.19 14.94 14.19
N GLN A 292 -2.09 15.65 14.88
CA GLN A 292 -2.71 16.86 14.35
C GLN A 292 -1.69 17.98 14.09
N TYR A 293 -0.70 18.14 14.98
CA TYR A 293 0.39 19.09 14.77
C TYR A 293 1.29 18.66 13.61
N LEU A 294 1.59 17.37 13.49
CA LEU A 294 2.35 16.84 12.36
C LEU A 294 1.64 17.10 11.02
N ASP A 295 0.31 16.95 10.97
CA ASP A 295 -0.48 17.28 9.77
C ASP A 295 -0.31 18.76 9.36
N LEU A 296 -0.30 19.66 10.34
CA LEU A 296 -0.10 21.10 10.12
C LEU A 296 1.33 21.42 9.66
N LEU A 297 2.34 20.79 10.28
CA LEU A 297 3.75 21.05 9.98
C LEU A 297 4.17 20.53 8.62
N THR A 298 3.60 19.40 8.19
CA THR A 298 4.04 18.69 6.98
C THR A 298 3.13 18.91 5.78
N GLY A 299 1.94 19.48 5.99
CA GLY A 299 0.93 19.57 4.95
C GLY A 299 0.42 18.20 4.49
N ARG A 300 0.34 17.23 5.42
CA ARG A 300 -0.09 15.85 5.15
C ARG A 300 -1.44 15.85 4.44
N THR A 301 -1.53 15.12 3.33
CA THR A 301 -2.75 15.05 2.50
C THR A 301 -3.52 13.75 2.67
N PHE A 302 -2.90 12.71 3.23
CA PHE A 302 -3.47 11.38 3.33
C PHE A 302 -2.97 10.65 4.59
N ARG A 303 -3.85 9.86 5.21
CA ARG A 303 -3.55 9.02 6.36
C ARG A 303 -4.09 7.61 6.19
N GLN A 304 -3.46 6.68 6.89
CA GLN A 304 -3.93 5.32 7.07
C GLN A 304 -3.87 5.03 8.56
N SER A 305 -5.00 5.16 9.24
CA SER A 305 -5.06 5.11 10.69
C SER A 305 -5.47 3.73 11.17
N ILE A 306 -4.78 3.26 12.19
CA ILE A 306 -5.07 2.02 12.90
C ILE A 306 -6.05 2.33 14.03
N LEU A 307 -7.18 1.62 14.02
CA LEU A 307 -8.21 1.66 15.05
C LEU A 307 -8.27 0.34 15.81
N VAL A 308 -8.52 0.42 17.10
CA VAL A 308 -8.82 -0.72 17.99
C VAL A 308 -10.01 -0.37 18.87
N SER A 309 -10.64 -1.36 19.51
CA SER A 309 -11.71 -1.06 20.47
C SER A 309 -11.17 -0.33 21.71
N ALA A 310 -12.01 0.50 22.34
CA ALA A 310 -11.63 1.27 23.51
C ALA A 310 -11.07 0.41 24.66
N GLY A 311 -11.64 -0.78 24.87
CA GLY A 311 -11.15 -1.73 25.88
C GLY A 311 -9.72 -2.22 25.63
N ARG A 312 -9.31 -2.34 24.36
CA ARG A 312 -7.94 -2.72 24.01
C ARG A 312 -6.95 -1.57 24.16
N LEU A 313 -7.35 -0.34 23.83
CA LEU A 313 -6.46 0.81 23.94
C LEU A 313 -5.95 1.00 25.39
N ALA A 314 -6.75 0.63 26.39
CA ALA A 314 -6.33 0.69 27.80
C ALA A 314 -5.09 -0.17 28.13
N GLY A 315 -4.84 -1.25 27.37
CA GLY A 315 -3.65 -2.08 27.50
C GLY A 315 -2.50 -1.70 26.56
N ALA A 316 -2.71 -0.71 25.68
CA ALA A 316 -1.69 -0.26 24.74
C ALA A 316 -0.70 0.72 25.39
N SER A 317 0.56 0.63 24.98
CA SER A 317 1.54 1.71 25.16
C SER A 317 1.15 2.93 24.31
N ARG A 318 1.60 4.11 24.71
CA ARG A 318 1.45 5.36 23.93
C ARG A 318 2.57 5.58 22.91
N SER A 319 3.60 4.73 22.96
CA SER A 319 4.76 4.76 22.05
C SER A 319 5.22 3.34 21.71
N VAL A 320 5.99 3.21 20.63
CA VAL A 320 6.63 1.95 20.25
C VAL A 320 7.55 1.44 21.35
N VAL A 321 7.29 0.22 21.83
CA VAL A 321 8.02 -0.46 22.92
C VAL A 321 9.08 -1.39 22.33
N ARG A 322 10.32 -1.28 22.82
CA ARG A 322 11.49 -2.00 22.28
C ARG A 322 11.39 -3.51 22.49
N GLU A 323 10.92 -3.91 23.65
CA GLU A 323 10.72 -5.31 24.01
C GLU A 323 9.64 -5.95 23.12
N CYS A 324 8.65 -5.17 22.71
CA CYS A 324 7.56 -5.63 21.87
C CYS A 324 7.92 -5.73 20.39
N ILE A 325 8.94 -5.00 19.90
CA ILE A 325 9.44 -5.17 18.52
C ILE A 325 10.45 -6.30 18.40
N ALA A 326 11.10 -6.72 19.49
CA ALA A 326 12.13 -7.77 19.47
C ALA A 326 11.66 -9.11 18.84
N PRO A 327 10.42 -9.60 19.07
CA PRO A 327 9.93 -10.84 18.44
C PRO A 327 9.35 -10.63 17.04
N LEU A 328 9.36 -9.41 16.49
CA LEU A 328 8.81 -9.10 15.17
C LEU A 328 9.84 -9.32 14.06
N HIS A 329 9.35 -9.26 12.83
CA HIS A 329 10.15 -9.26 11.64
C HIS A 329 10.35 -7.83 11.12
N PHE A 330 11.53 -7.55 10.60
CA PHE A 330 11.95 -6.25 10.08
C PHE A 330 12.12 -6.33 8.56
N LEU A 331 11.57 -5.36 7.86
CA LEU A 331 11.62 -5.21 6.41
C LEU A 331 12.34 -3.92 6.08
N THR A 332 13.35 -3.99 5.21
CA THR A 332 14.07 -2.81 4.70
C THR A 332 13.68 -2.53 3.26
N ASP A 333 14.05 -1.34 2.78
CA ASP A 333 13.89 -0.96 1.39
C ASP A 333 15.13 -1.27 0.54
N ALA A 334 14.96 -1.41 -0.77
CA ALA A 334 16.06 -1.64 -1.73
C ALA A 334 17.11 -0.53 -1.72
N GLY A 335 16.69 0.70 -1.42
CA GLY A 335 17.56 1.87 -1.40
C GLY A 335 18.34 2.08 -0.11
N LEU A 336 18.14 1.25 0.92
CA LEU A 336 18.81 1.43 2.21
C LEU A 336 20.28 0.99 2.13
N GLN A 337 21.19 1.90 2.45
CA GLN A 337 22.63 1.67 2.37
C GLN A 337 23.31 1.83 3.73
N LEU A 338 24.32 1.01 3.97
CA LEU A 338 25.24 1.16 5.10
C LEU A 338 26.55 1.77 4.60
N LEU A 339 26.83 3.00 5.02
CA LEU A 339 28.03 3.75 4.69
C LEU A 339 28.87 4.03 5.94
N TRP A 340 30.05 4.62 5.73
CA TRP A 340 31.00 4.96 6.78
C TRP A 340 31.41 6.43 6.67
N ASN A 341 31.28 7.17 7.78
CA ASN A 341 31.83 8.51 7.93
C ASN A 341 33.07 8.43 8.82
N GLY A 342 34.25 8.33 8.21
CA GLY A 342 35.47 7.95 8.94
C GLY A 342 35.33 6.54 9.52
N SER A 343 35.39 6.41 10.85
CA SER A 343 35.19 5.15 11.56
C SER A 343 33.75 4.91 12.03
N GLU A 344 32.83 5.85 11.79
CA GLU A 344 31.46 5.78 12.29
C GLU A 344 30.51 5.22 11.22
N PRO A 345 29.81 4.10 11.51
CA PRO A 345 28.83 3.54 10.59
C PRO A 345 27.53 4.36 10.60
N VAL A 346 27.02 4.66 9.40
CA VAL A 346 25.81 5.45 9.18
C VAL A 346 24.91 4.78 8.14
N LEU A 347 23.61 4.71 8.44
CA LEU A 347 22.61 4.33 7.45
C LEU A 347 22.18 5.52 6.63
N VAL A 348 21.95 5.28 5.34
CA VAL A 348 21.41 6.26 4.39
C VAL A 348 20.23 5.63 3.66
N ASP A 349 19.06 6.26 3.75
CA ASP A 349 17.91 5.84 2.95
C ASP A 349 17.92 6.45 1.54
N ALA A 350 16.96 6.05 0.70
CA ALA A 350 16.82 6.58 -0.65
C ALA A 350 16.55 8.10 -0.71
N GLY A 351 16.03 8.69 0.38
CA GLY A 351 15.80 10.11 0.54
C GLY A 351 17.03 10.89 1.05
N GLY A 352 18.15 10.21 1.30
CA GLY A 352 19.38 10.81 1.83
C GLY A 352 19.34 11.06 3.34
N ARG A 353 18.34 10.57 4.07
CA ARG A 353 18.28 10.68 5.52
C ARG A 353 19.38 9.83 6.14
N LEU A 354 20.08 10.40 7.12
CA LEU A 354 21.19 9.75 7.81
C LEU A 354 20.76 9.24 9.18
N LEU A 355 21.15 8.02 9.55
CA LEU A 355 20.97 7.47 10.89
C LEU A 355 22.28 6.85 11.40
N PRO A 356 23.00 7.51 12.33
CA PRO A 356 24.21 6.96 12.93
C PRO A 356 23.92 5.71 13.77
N LEU A 357 24.71 4.64 13.58
CA LEU A 357 24.53 3.36 14.27
C LEU A 357 25.37 3.22 15.55
N GLY A 358 26.37 4.08 15.73
CA GLY A 358 27.15 4.21 16.98
C GLY A 358 28.18 3.11 17.25
N SER A 359 28.12 1.94 16.60
CA SER A 359 29.16 0.91 16.71
C SER A 359 29.23 -0.01 15.50
N THR A 360 30.41 -0.59 15.28
CA THR A 360 30.66 -1.56 14.19
C THR A 360 29.88 -2.85 14.38
N ALA A 361 29.73 -3.33 15.63
CA ALA A 361 28.94 -4.53 15.92
C ALA A 361 27.46 -4.40 15.56
N VAL A 362 26.87 -3.22 15.79
CA VAL A 362 25.51 -2.91 15.32
C VAL A 362 25.48 -2.85 13.80
N ALA A 363 26.47 -2.21 13.17
CA ALA A 363 26.57 -2.12 11.72
C ALA A 363 26.60 -3.50 11.04
N ASP A 364 27.31 -4.48 11.59
CA ASP A 364 27.33 -5.86 11.06
C ASP A 364 25.95 -6.52 11.13
N GLY A 365 25.20 -6.30 12.22
CA GLY A 365 23.84 -6.82 12.36
C GLY A 365 22.86 -6.19 11.38
N ILE A 366 23.00 -4.88 11.16
CA ILE A 366 22.21 -4.13 10.18
C ILE A 366 22.61 -4.49 8.74
N ALA A 367 23.89 -4.76 8.46
CA ALA A 367 24.33 -5.24 7.16
C ALA A 367 23.70 -6.60 6.82
N ARG A 368 23.59 -7.50 7.82
CA ARG A 368 22.85 -8.76 7.67
C ARG A 368 21.37 -8.54 7.38
N LEU A 369 20.72 -7.59 8.08
CA LEU A 369 19.33 -7.20 7.82
C LEU A 369 19.15 -6.71 6.37
N ILE A 370 19.97 -5.75 5.93
CA ILE A 370 19.92 -5.21 4.55
C ILE A 370 20.15 -6.32 3.53
N GLY A 371 21.09 -7.22 3.79
CA GLY A 371 21.41 -8.35 2.91
C GLY A 371 20.32 -9.43 2.80
N GLN A 372 19.24 -9.34 3.60
CA GLN A 372 18.07 -10.20 3.44
C GLN A 372 17.03 -9.62 2.49
N TYR A 373 17.13 -8.36 2.08
CA TYR A 373 16.22 -7.76 1.11
C TYR A 373 16.05 -8.66 -0.13
N PRO A 374 14.81 -8.92 -0.62
CA PRO A 374 13.53 -8.35 -0.17
C PRO A 374 12.79 -9.16 0.92
N SER A 375 13.43 -10.17 1.51
CA SER A 375 12.89 -10.90 2.66
C SER A 375 12.94 -10.07 3.94
N SER A 376 12.07 -10.41 4.88
CA SER A 376 12.16 -9.89 6.25
C SER A 376 13.26 -10.60 7.05
N SER A 377 13.77 -9.96 8.11
CA SER A 377 14.66 -10.61 9.09
C SER A 377 14.12 -10.54 10.50
N SER A 378 14.47 -11.51 11.34
CA SER A 378 14.27 -11.42 12.78
C SER A 378 15.51 -10.88 13.49
N LEU A 379 15.35 -10.37 14.71
CA LEU A 379 16.48 -9.95 15.54
C LEU A 379 17.52 -11.06 15.71
N ALA A 380 17.08 -12.30 15.90
CA ALA A 380 17.96 -13.46 16.08
C ALA A 380 18.82 -13.74 14.84
N ALA A 381 18.29 -13.52 13.63
CA ALA A 381 19.05 -13.65 12.39
C ALA A 381 20.10 -12.53 12.23
N CYS A 382 19.81 -11.34 12.76
CA CYS A 382 20.70 -10.18 12.66
C CYS A 382 21.81 -10.16 13.73
N ALA A 383 21.57 -10.64 14.96
CA ALA A 383 22.61 -10.72 16.00
C ALA A 383 22.46 -11.97 16.89
N PRO A 384 23.16 -13.07 16.58
CA PRO A 384 23.13 -14.28 17.40
C PRO A 384 23.80 -14.13 18.78
N ALA A 385 24.65 -13.10 19.00
CA ALA A 385 25.29 -12.80 20.28
C ALA A 385 25.27 -11.29 20.58
N GLY A 386 24.49 -10.86 21.59
CA GLY A 386 24.35 -9.46 22.00
C GLY A 386 23.21 -8.71 21.31
N GLN A 387 22.06 -8.57 21.98
CA GLN A 387 20.81 -8.12 21.36
C GLN A 387 20.46 -6.64 21.66
N ALA A 388 20.76 -6.13 22.85
CA ALA A 388 20.22 -4.84 23.28
C ALA A 388 20.62 -3.63 22.41
N PRO A 389 21.90 -3.43 22.04
CA PRO A 389 22.28 -2.32 21.15
C PRO A 389 21.68 -2.43 19.74
N LEU A 390 21.48 -3.65 19.23
CA LEU A 390 20.85 -3.86 17.94
C LEU A 390 19.35 -3.56 17.99
N VAL A 391 18.65 -3.99 19.04
CA VAL A 391 17.22 -3.65 19.25
C VAL A 391 17.03 -2.13 19.30
N GLU A 392 17.93 -1.41 19.97
CA GLU A 392 17.90 0.05 19.99
C GLU A 392 18.04 0.65 18.58
N ALA A 393 18.98 0.14 17.78
CA ALA A 393 19.17 0.60 16.42
C ALA A 393 17.94 0.29 15.54
N LEU A 394 17.37 -0.91 15.65
CA LEU A 394 16.15 -1.30 14.94
C LEU A 394 14.95 -0.45 15.35
N HIS A 395 14.79 -0.15 16.64
CA HIS A 395 13.76 0.77 17.15
C HIS A 395 13.89 2.14 16.50
N ARG A 396 15.10 2.70 16.46
CA ARG A 396 15.38 3.97 15.78
C ARG A 396 15.12 3.89 14.27
N MET A 397 15.45 2.79 13.61
CA MET A 397 15.15 2.60 12.18
C MET A 397 13.65 2.57 11.90
N VAL A 398 12.86 1.89 12.75
CA VAL A 398 11.39 1.87 12.63
C VAL A 398 10.80 3.27 12.80
N LEU A 399 11.22 3.99 13.84
CA LEU A 399 10.77 5.36 14.10
C LEU A 399 11.25 6.34 13.01
N ALA A 400 12.40 6.08 12.38
CA ALA A 400 12.89 6.88 11.26
C ALA A 400 12.22 6.53 9.92
N GLY A 401 11.37 5.49 9.85
CA GLY A 401 10.80 4.99 8.59
C GLY A 401 11.78 4.21 7.70
N MET A 402 12.96 3.86 8.20
CA MET A 402 13.98 3.09 7.48
C MET A 402 13.75 1.57 7.55
N ALA A 403 12.88 1.11 8.44
CA ALA A 403 12.44 -0.28 8.51
C ALA A 403 10.95 -0.35 8.84
N SER A 404 10.27 -1.33 8.25
CA SER A 404 8.88 -1.67 8.56
C SER A 404 8.80 -2.93 9.42
N LEU A 405 7.74 -3.03 10.22
CA LEU A 405 7.48 -4.18 11.07
C LEU A 405 6.52 -5.15 10.39
N SER A 406 6.68 -6.45 10.65
CA SER A 406 5.71 -7.48 10.32
C SER A 406 5.56 -8.45 11.50
N SER A 407 4.32 -8.86 11.79
CA SER A 407 4.02 -9.88 12.80
C SER A 407 4.42 -11.29 12.38
N GLU A 408 4.68 -11.48 11.08
CA GLU A 408 5.04 -12.75 10.46
C GLU A 408 6.24 -12.61 9.51
N PRO A 409 7.01 -13.68 9.29
CA PRO A 409 8.09 -13.67 8.34
C PRO A 409 7.61 -13.55 6.89
N LEU A 410 8.31 -12.74 6.10
CA LEU A 410 8.24 -12.73 4.65
C LEU A 410 9.53 -13.31 4.08
N HIS A 411 9.41 -14.38 3.29
CA HIS A 411 10.54 -15.07 2.65
C HIS A 411 10.36 -15.03 1.14
N ALA A 412 11.22 -14.27 0.46
CA ALA A 412 11.34 -14.24 -0.98
C ALA A 412 12.55 -15.07 -1.43
N GLY A 413 12.41 -15.79 -2.53
CA GLY A 413 13.49 -16.57 -3.13
C GLY A 413 14.50 -15.70 -3.87
N ARG A 414 15.74 -16.18 -3.91
CA ARG A 414 16.84 -15.60 -4.69
C ARG A 414 16.92 -16.24 -6.06
N ALA A 415 17.56 -15.54 -6.99
CA ALA A 415 17.69 -15.99 -8.38
C ALA A 415 18.36 -17.37 -8.50
N ASP A 416 19.28 -17.69 -7.60
CA ASP A 416 20.12 -18.89 -7.63
C ASP A 416 19.72 -19.96 -6.60
N ASP A 417 18.64 -19.74 -5.83
CA ASP A 417 18.20 -20.71 -4.82
C ASP A 417 17.74 -22.04 -5.44
N ARG A 418 17.28 -22.00 -6.70
CA ARG A 418 16.73 -23.15 -7.43
C ARG A 418 17.26 -23.18 -8.87
N ASP A 419 17.70 -24.35 -9.34
CA ASP A 419 18.04 -24.57 -10.76
C ASP A 419 16.80 -24.37 -11.67
N ARG A 420 15.63 -24.72 -11.15
CA ARG A 420 14.33 -24.54 -11.78
C ARG A 420 13.51 -23.52 -11.00
N PRO A 421 13.59 -22.22 -11.34
CA PRO A 421 12.94 -21.16 -10.60
C PRO A 421 11.42 -21.28 -10.62
N ILE A 422 10.80 -20.85 -9.53
CA ILE A 422 9.35 -20.78 -9.36
C ILE A 422 9.01 -19.32 -9.04
N ALA A 423 8.12 -18.71 -9.82
CA ALA A 423 7.53 -17.44 -9.48
C ALA A 423 6.32 -17.64 -8.58
N ILE A 424 6.04 -16.67 -7.71
CA ILE A 424 4.88 -16.69 -6.83
C ILE A 424 3.59 -16.83 -7.63
N ALA A 425 2.61 -17.55 -7.06
CA ALA A 425 1.37 -17.92 -7.75
C ALA A 425 0.65 -16.73 -8.42
N ILE A 426 0.52 -15.60 -7.72
CA ILE A 426 -0.15 -14.39 -8.26
C ILE A 426 0.60 -13.81 -9.47
N ALA A 427 1.93 -13.73 -9.42
CA ALA A 427 2.74 -13.21 -10.52
C ALA A 427 2.68 -14.09 -11.76
N ARG A 428 2.58 -15.41 -11.57
CA ARG A 428 2.35 -16.35 -12.67
C ARG A 428 0.98 -16.15 -13.29
N ALA A 429 -0.07 -16.11 -12.47
CA ALA A 429 -1.44 -15.94 -12.93
C ALA A 429 -1.62 -14.62 -13.70
N ASP A 430 -1.18 -13.51 -13.13
CA ASP A 430 -1.26 -12.18 -13.73
C ASP A 430 -0.49 -12.13 -15.06
N SER A 431 0.65 -12.82 -15.12
CA SER A 431 1.46 -12.92 -16.35
C SER A 431 0.78 -13.72 -17.45
N VAL A 432 0.11 -14.83 -17.12
CA VAL A 432 -0.68 -15.64 -18.07
C VAL A 432 -1.86 -14.83 -18.63
N GLU A 433 -2.44 -13.96 -17.81
CA GLU A 433 -3.55 -13.08 -18.20
C GLU A 433 -3.11 -11.86 -18.99
N GLY A 434 -1.80 -11.62 -19.12
CA GLY A 434 -1.27 -10.46 -19.82
C GLY A 434 -1.33 -9.17 -19.01
N ALA A 435 -1.50 -9.23 -17.69
CA ALA A 435 -1.65 -8.06 -16.84
C ALA A 435 -0.43 -7.11 -16.88
N GLY A 436 -0.71 -5.80 -16.81
CA GLY A 436 0.33 -4.77 -16.80
C GLY A 436 1.11 -4.69 -15.48
N SER A 437 0.59 -5.29 -14.41
CA SER A 437 1.16 -5.28 -13.06
C SER A 437 0.84 -6.59 -12.34
N THR A 438 1.57 -6.87 -11.25
CA THR A 438 1.31 -7.96 -10.29
C THR A 438 1.59 -7.47 -8.87
N THR A 439 1.28 -8.29 -7.87
CA THR A 439 1.66 -8.06 -6.47
C THR A 439 2.85 -8.93 -6.06
N ASN A 440 3.81 -8.39 -5.31
CA ASN A 440 4.95 -9.14 -4.75
C ASN A 440 4.70 -9.67 -3.32
N PHE A 441 5.66 -10.39 -2.74
CA PHE A 441 5.57 -10.89 -1.35
C PHE A 441 5.46 -9.82 -0.26
N ARG A 442 5.85 -8.58 -0.55
CA ARG A 442 5.70 -7.42 0.34
C ARG A 442 4.36 -6.70 0.15
N HIS A 443 3.47 -7.28 -0.65
CA HIS A 443 2.15 -6.74 -0.98
C HIS A 443 2.22 -5.41 -1.73
N GLU A 444 3.26 -5.26 -2.55
CA GLU A 444 3.51 -4.07 -3.36
C GLU A 444 3.23 -4.34 -4.83
N PRO A 445 2.70 -3.35 -5.57
CA PRO A 445 2.53 -3.47 -7.01
C PRO A 445 3.89 -3.49 -7.72
N VAL A 446 4.04 -4.39 -8.69
CA VAL A 446 5.20 -4.49 -9.57
C VAL A 446 4.73 -4.45 -11.02
N THR A 447 5.19 -3.44 -11.76
CA THR A 447 4.89 -3.30 -13.19
C THR A 447 5.56 -4.41 -14.00
N LEU A 448 4.80 -5.03 -14.89
CA LEU A 448 5.25 -6.10 -15.76
C LEU A 448 5.45 -5.60 -17.19
N GLN A 449 6.65 -5.80 -17.71
CA GLN A 449 6.94 -5.63 -19.13
C GLN A 449 6.63 -6.91 -19.91
N ALA A 450 6.57 -6.84 -21.24
CA ALA A 450 6.22 -7.98 -22.09
C ALA A 450 7.12 -9.21 -21.85
N MET A 451 8.44 -9.01 -21.78
CA MET A 451 9.38 -10.10 -21.50
C MET A 451 9.25 -10.65 -20.08
N SER A 452 8.91 -9.78 -19.11
CA SER A 452 8.66 -10.20 -17.73
C SER A 452 7.46 -11.12 -17.64
N ARG A 453 6.34 -10.78 -18.28
CA ARG A 453 5.16 -11.64 -18.34
C ARG A 453 5.46 -13.00 -18.97
N LEU A 454 6.16 -12.99 -20.10
CA LEU A 454 6.55 -14.21 -20.79
C LEU A 454 7.34 -15.14 -19.85
N LEU A 455 8.39 -14.64 -19.21
CA LEU A 455 9.20 -15.49 -18.33
C LEU A 455 8.46 -15.89 -17.06
N LEU A 456 7.82 -14.96 -16.34
CA LEU A 456 7.10 -15.25 -15.09
C LEU A 456 6.03 -16.33 -15.28
N SER A 457 5.27 -16.29 -16.39
CA SER A 457 4.27 -17.33 -16.69
C SER A 457 4.89 -18.74 -16.84
N ALA A 458 6.16 -18.81 -17.24
CA ALA A 458 6.91 -20.06 -17.44
C ALA A 458 7.72 -20.52 -16.21
N LEU A 459 7.77 -19.73 -15.13
CA LEU A 459 8.50 -20.07 -13.89
C LEU A 459 7.62 -20.90 -12.95
N ASP A 460 7.33 -22.14 -13.34
CA ASP A 460 6.53 -23.10 -12.57
C ASP A 460 7.38 -24.24 -11.97
N GLY A 461 8.70 -24.12 -12.01
CA GLY A 461 9.64 -25.16 -11.56
C GLY A 461 9.87 -26.27 -12.58
N SER A 462 9.26 -26.23 -13.76
CA SER A 462 9.50 -27.22 -14.82
C SER A 462 10.72 -26.91 -15.68
N ARG A 463 11.13 -25.64 -15.79
CA ARG A 463 12.21 -25.17 -16.67
C ARG A 463 13.41 -24.66 -15.87
N ASN A 464 14.62 -25.03 -16.31
CA ASN A 464 15.85 -24.40 -15.83
C ASN A 464 16.24 -23.19 -16.69
N ARG A 465 17.32 -22.50 -16.32
CA ARG A 465 17.80 -21.29 -17.03
C ARG A 465 18.04 -21.50 -18.53
N ALA A 466 18.62 -22.64 -18.90
CA ALA A 466 18.86 -22.97 -20.30
C ALA A 466 17.56 -23.15 -21.08
N ALA A 467 16.57 -23.86 -20.51
CA ALA A 467 15.26 -24.03 -21.13
C ALA A 467 14.48 -22.71 -21.24
N LEU A 468 14.63 -21.80 -20.27
CA LEU A 468 14.05 -20.46 -20.32
C LEU A 468 14.72 -19.57 -21.40
N ALA A 469 16.03 -19.68 -21.58
CA ALA A 469 16.76 -18.96 -22.62
C ALA A 469 16.37 -19.45 -24.02
N GLU A 470 16.16 -20.75 -24.18
CA GLU A 470 15.67 -21.32 -25.44
C GLU A 470 14.21 -20.91 -25.71
N LEU A 471 13.34 -20.90 -24.69
CA LEU A 471 11.99 -20.34 -24.81
C LEU A 471 12.04 -18.89 -25.31
N LEU A 472 12.86 -18.05 -24.66
CA LEU A 472 12.97 -16.65 -25.04
C LEU A 472 13.53 -16.47 -26.47
N THR A 473 14.49 -17.30 -26.87
CA THR A 473 15.03 -17.32 -28.22
C THR A 473 13.92 -17.61 -29.24
N GLN A 474 13.07 -18.61 -28.98
CA GLN A 474 11.96 -18.97 -29.88
C GLN A 474 10.94 -17.83 -30.01
N GLU A 475 10.66 -17.12 -28.93
CA GLU A 475 9.74 -15.98 -28.90
C GLU A 475 10.28 -14.77 -29.69
N VAL A 476 11.60 -14.54 -29.64
CA VAL A 476 12.28 -13.53 -30.45
C VAL A 476 12.25 -13.90 -31.93
N VAL A 477 12.60 -15.15 -32.27
CA VAL A 477 12.58 -15.65 -33.66
C VAL A 477 11.17 -15.61 -34.25
N ALA A 478 10.14 -15.87 -33.43
CA ALA A 478 8.75 -15.77 -33.84
C ALA A 478 8.23 -14.31 -33.93
N GLY A 479 9.05 -13.30 -33.61
CA GLY A 479 8.70 -11.89 -33.70
C GLY A 479 7.72 -11.40 -32.62
N ARG A 480 7.50 -12.17 -31.55
CA ARG A 480 6.60 -11.78 -30.44
C ARG A 480 7.27 -10.85 -29.43
N VAL A 481 8.60 -10.94 -29.34
CA VAL A 481 9.46 -10.00 -28.62
C VAL A 481 10.67 -9.67 -29.50
N ALA A 482 11.36 -8.57 -29.22
CA ALA A 482 12.52 -8.16 -30.01
C ALA A 482 13.72 -7.86 -29.12
N PHE A 483 14.90 -8.28 -29.57
CA PHE A 483 16.17 -7.78 -29.08
C PHE A 483 16.68 -6.68 -29.99
N THR A 484 17.17 -5.61 -29.38
CA THR A 484 17.81 -4.51 -30.10
C THR A 484 19.24 -4.31 -29.62
N ARG A 485 20.11 -3.95 -30.55
CA ARG A 485 21.49 -3.50 -30.30
C ARG A 485 21.69 -2.21 -31.10
N ASP A 486 22.03 -1.13 -30.40
CA ASP A 486 22.17 0.22 -31.01
C ASP A 486 20.92 0.67 -31.80
N GLY A 487 19.73 0.31 -31.30
CA GLY A 487 18.45 0.64 -31.94
C GLY A 487 18.06 -0.25 -33.13
N VAL A 488 18.91 -1.21 -33.52
CA VAL A 488 18.65 -2.15 -34.63
C VAL A 488 18.24 -3.51 -34.08
N ALA A 489 17.21 -4.12 -34.67
CA ALA A 489 16.76 -5.46 -34.29
C ALA A 489 17.83 -6.51 -34.61
N VAL A 490 18.13 -7.37 -33.63
CA VAL A 490 19.08 -8.48 -33.79
C VAL A 490 18.36 -9.66 -34.43
N THR A 491 18.87 -10.13 -35.58
CA THR A 491 18.27 -11.22 -36.37
C THR A 491 19.15 -12.47 -36.44
N ASP A 492 20.42 -12.37 -36.08
CA ASP A 492 21.32 -13.53 -36.02
C ASP A 492 20.97 -14.44 -34.84
N ILE A 493 20.71 -15.72 -35.13
CA ILE A 493 20.22 -16.69 -34.14
C ILE A 493 21.25 -16.95 -33.04
N ALA A 494 22.55 -16.97 -33.37
CA ALA A 494 23.59 -17.18 -32.37
C ALA A 494 23.64 -16.00 -31.38
N ALA A 495 23.62 -14.77 -31.89
CA ALA A 495 23.53 -13.56 -31.07
C ALA A 495 22.23 -13.50 -30.24
N ILE A 496 21.08 -13.90 -30.80
CA ILE A 496 19.81 -13.96 -30.07
C ILE A 496 19.92 -14.93 -28.88
N ARG A 497 20.52 -16.11 -29.06
CA ARG A 497 20.69 -17.11 -27.99
C ARG A 497 21.56 -16.59 -26.85
N GLU A 498 22.68 -15.95 -27.17
CA GLU A 498 23.57 -15.34 -26.18
C GLU A 498 22.82 -14.26 -25.38
N MET A 499 22.17 -13.33 -26.08
CA MET A 499 21.39 -12.26 -25.46
C MET A 499 20.20 -12.81 -24.64
N ALA A 500 19.58 -13.91 -25.06
CA ALA A 500 18.52 -14.56 -24.31
C ALA A 500 19.03 -15.12 -22.97
N ALA A 501 20.20 -15.78 -22.96
CA ALA A 501 20.78 -16.32 -21.74
C ALA A 501 21.15 -15.21 -20.72
N GLU A 502 21.76 -14.13 -21.21
CA GLU A 502 22.06 -12.95 -20.39
C GLU A 502 20.78 -12.30 -19.85
N ARG A 503 19.78 -12.11 -20.72
CA ARG A 503 18.51 -11.50 -20.35
C ARG A 503 17.73 -12.32 -19.32
N VAL A 504 17.69 -13.64 -19.47
CA VAL A 504 17.07 -14.54 -18.47
C VAL A 504 17.76 -14.39 -17.13
N SER A 505 19.10 -14.39 -17.11
CA SER A 505 19.86 -14.22 -15.86
C SER A 505 19.57 -12.87 -15.20
N ALA A 506 19.57 -11.79 -15.97
CA ALA A 506 19.25 -10.45 -15.47
C ALA A 506 17.80 -10.34 -14.96
N LEU A 507 16.83 -10.93 -15.67
CA LEU A 507 15.43 -10.91 -15.27
C LEU A 507 15.18 -11.74 -14.00
N LEU A 508 15.84 -12.89 -13.84
CA LEU A 508 15.73 -13.67 -12.60
C LEU A 508 16.26 -12.89 -11.38
N VAL A 509 17.37 -12.16 -11.52
CA VAL A 509 17.85 -11.24 -10.48
C VAL A 509 16.85 -10.12 -10.23
N GLY A 510 16.27 -9.54 -11.28
CA GLY A 510 15.21 -8.54 -11.16
C GLY A 510 13.97 -9.05 -10.42
N PHE A 511 13.51 -10.26 -10.75
CA PHE A 511 12.36 -10.90 -10.10
C PHE A 511 12.66 -11.24 -8.63
N ALA A 512 13.87 -11.72 -8.34
CA ALA A 512 14.32 -11.95 -6.97
C ALA A 512 14.29 -10.66 -6.16
N ASN A 513 14.91 -9.59 -6.66
CA ASN A 513 14.95 -8.27 -5.99
C ASN A 513 13.56 -7.62 -5.86
N ALA A 514 12.64 -7.92 -6.78
CA ALA A 514 11.25 -7.49 -6.72
C ALA A 514 10.38 -8.35 -5.78
N GLY A 515 10.91 -9.46 -5.23
CA GLY A 515 10.16 -10.36 -4.35
C GLY A 515 9.11 -11.21 -5.08
N LEU A 516 9.39 -11.62 -6.32
CA LEU A 516 8.48 -12.38 -7.18
C LEU A 516 8.82 -13.87 -7.30
N LEU A 517 9.91 -14.34 -6.67
CA LEU A 517 10.32 -15.75 -6.70
C LEU A 517 10.03 -16.44 -5.37
N GLU A 518 9.61 -17.70 -5.41
CA GLU A 518 9.49 -18.56 -4.23
C GLU A 518 10.88 -19.00 -3.73
N ALA A 519 11.08 -18.99 -2.41
CA ALA A 519 12.30 -19.46 -1.75
C ALA A 519 12.41 -20.98 -1.83
#